data_AF-A0A4S4EB90-F1
#
_entry.id   AF-A0A4S4EB90-F1
#
_cell.length_a   1.000
_cell.length_b   1.000
_cell.length_c   1.000
_cell.angle_alpha   90.00
_cell.angle_beta   90.00
_cell.angle_gamma   90.00
#
_symmetry.space_group_name_H-M   'P 1'
#
loop_
_entity.id
_entity.type
_entity.pdbx_description
1 polymer ?
#
loop_
_entity_poly.entity_id
_entity_poly.type
_entity_poly.pdbx_seq_one_letter_code
_entity_poly.pdbx_strand_id
1 'polypeptide(L)'
;MDGVEEVRAAGKEAFKAFEEKALMPWHDARNLEEEATEVLGKETRLKDTLTNVVIPTYDLRTLHPAVFTTRLTLLAIKEAAQLFGNPRDYSNYLILSLGTGKEEAVLVGHDTISFGGSAFEWLQFFTGTPKLLEVIFGGSDDIVDVTTSFILGKHNTHHNYLRIQRYDMKHDEMDIDNASEKNLHRLKEIADELIHNKFLKVHDSETGLLKDTPEDVAPLKIECELKRFAERLYYERRRREFYRKYYHVMVIICFLVLVFFGFRGVGFI
;
A
#
# COMPACT_ATOMS: atom_id res chain seq x y z
N MET A 1 -54.15 -13.09 -26.04
CA MET A 1 -53.47 -12.28 -24.99
C MET A 1 -52.36 -13.10 -24.31
N ASP A 2 -52.49 -14.42 -24.28
CA ASP A 2 -51.57 -15.36 -23.62
C ASP A 2 -50.11 -15.33 -24.11
N GLY A 3 -49.86 -15.18 -25.41
CA GLY A 3 -48.49 -15.18 -25.94
C GLY A 3 -47.63 -13.95 -25.59
N VAL A 4 -48.25 -12.83 -25.20
CA VAL A 4 -47.50 -11.62 -24.77
C VAL A 4 -47.06 -11.74 -23.32
N GLU A 5 -47.84 -12.41 -22.48
CA GLU A 5 -47.49 -12.68 -21.09
C GLU A 5 -46.38 -13.73 -20.99
N GLU A 6 -46.41 -14.75 -21.84
CA GLU A 6 -45.39 -15.80 -21.90
C GLU A 6 -44.02 -15.25 -22.34
N VAL A 7 -43.98 -14.39 -23.37
CA VAL A 7 -42.75 -13.72 -23.81
C VAL A 7 -42.22 -12.77 -22.73
N ARG A 8 -43.11 -12.10 -21.99
CA ARG A 8 -42.72 -11.21 -20.88
C ARG A 8 -42.18 -11.98 -19.66
N ALA A 9 -42.74 -13.16 -19.39
CA ALA A 9 -42.25 -14.06 -18.34
C ALA A 9 -40.87 -14.61 -18.68
N ALA A 10 -40.69 -15.12 -19.91
CA ALA A 10 -39.40 -15.59 -20.40
C ALA A 10 -38.33 -14.48 -20.39
N GLY A 11 -38.72 -13.24 -20.75
CA GLY A 11 -37.82 -12.08 -20.69
C GLY A 11 -37.38 -11.71 -19.26
N LYS A 12 -38.30 -11.80 -18.28
CA LYS A 12 -37.95 -11.59 -16.86
C LYS A 12 -37.05 -12.69 -16.32
N GLU A 13 -37.29 -13.93 -16.71
CA GLU A 13 -36.50 -15.08 -16.27
C GLU A 13 -35.08 -15.03 -16.87
N ALA A 14 -34.96 -14.68 -18.15
CA ALA A 14 -33.68 -14.44 -18.81
C ALA A 14 -32.93 -13.25 -18.21
N PHE A 15 -33.63 -12.16 -17.86
CA PHE A 15 -33.01 -11.01 -17.19
C PHE A 15 -32.56 -11.36 -15.77
N LYS A 16 -33.34 -12.14 -15.03
CA LYS A 16 -32.95 -12.61 -13.69
C LYS A 16 -31.77 -13.57 -13.76
N ALA A 17 -31.74 -14.49 -14.72
CA ALA A 17 -30.60 -15.37 -14.96
C ALA A 17 -29.36 -14.57 -15.39
N PHE A 18 -29.53 -13.50 -16.17
CA PHE A 18 -28.45 -12.57 -16.51
C PHE A 18 -27.95 -11.82 -15.28
N GLU A 19 -28.85 -11.28 -14.45
CA GLU A 19 -28.54 -10.59 -13.19
C GLU A 19 -27.79 -11.52 -12.22
N GLU A 20 -28.27 -12.75 -12.03
CA GLU A 20 -27.61 -13.77 -11.23
C GLU A 20 -26.21 -14.11 -11.78
N LYS A 21 -26.04 -14.20 -13.11
CA LYS A 21 -24.74 -14.61 -13.68
C LYS A 21 -23.76 -13.43 -13.87
N ALA A 22 -24.25 -12.22 -14.08
CA ALA A 22 -23.45 -11.03 -14.38
C ALA A 22 -23.13 -10.20 -13.14
N LEU A 23 -23.99 -10.21 -12.11
CA LEU A 23 -23.82 -9.36 -10.91
C LEU A 23 -23.37 -10.15 -9.69
N MET A 24 -23.30 -11.48 -9.75
CA MET A 24 -22.70 -12.27 -8.67
C MET A 24 -21.17 -12.22 -8.75
N PRO A 25 -20.48 -12.03 -7.61
CA PRO A 25 -19.04 -12.19 -7.54
C PRO A 25 -18.62 -13.58 -8.03
N TRP A 26 -17.50 -13.66 -8.75
CA TRP A 26 -16.92 -14.92 -9.20
C TRP A 26 -16.60 -15.88 -8.05
N HIS A 27 -16.29 -15.33 -6.88
CA HIS A 27 -15.93 -16.08 -5.68
C HIS A 27 -16.84 -15.72 -4.51
N ASP A 28 -17.27 -16.75 -3.79
CA ASP A 28 -17.94 -16.60 -2.52
C ASP A 28 -16.94 -16.23 -1.42
N ALA A 29 -17.28 -15.27 -0.57
CA ALA A 29 -16.42 -14.79 0.51
C ALA A 29 -16.32 -15.76 1.70
N ARG A 30 -17.17 -16.79 1.79
CA ARG A 30 -17.22 -17.71 2.96
C ARG A 30 -15.87 -18.32 3.33
N ASN A 31 -15.14 -18.87 2.36
CA ASN A 31 -13.85 -19.51 2.63
C ASN A 31 -12.80 -18.50 3.10
N LEU A 32 -12.79 -17.30 2.51
CA LEU A 32 -11.89 -16.23 2.93
C LEU A 32 -12.21 -15.75 4.34
N GLU A 33 -13.50 -15.65 4.69
CA GLU A 33 -13.95 -15.26 6.03
C GLU A 33 -13.59 -16.32 7.08
N GLU A 34 -13.76 -17.60 6.76
CA GLU A 34 -13.38 -18.71 7.63
C GLU A 34 -11.87 -18.73 7.89
N GLU A 35 -11.05 -18.69 6.82
CA GLU A 35 -9.59 -18.66 6.92
C GLU A 35 -9.10 -17.42 7.68
N ALA A 36 -9.64 -16.24 7.36
CA ALA A 36 -9.31 -15.01 8.07
C ALA A 36 -9.65 -15.10 9.56
N THR A 37 -10.78 -15.75 9.89
CA THR A 37 -11.21 -15.96 11.27
C THR A 37 -10.32 -16.96 12.00
N GLU A 38 -9.85 -18.00 11.33
CA GLU A 38 -8.91 -18.98 11.86
C GLU A 38 -7.55 -18.33 12.15
N VAL A 39 -7.01 -17.58 11.19
CA VAL A 39 -5.68 -16.96 11.28
C VAL A 39 -5.65 -15.78 12.27
N LEU A 40 -6.65 -14.89 12.21
CA LEU A 40 -6.67 -13.67 13.02
C LEU A 40 -7.30 -13.91 14.40
N GLY A 41 -8.17 -14.91 14.53
CA GLY A 41 -8.96 -15.17 15.72
C GLY A 41 -10.22 -14.30 15.82
N LYS A 42 -11.32 -14.91 16.30
CA LYS A 42 -12.66 -14.27 16.37
C LYS A 42 -12.72 -12.99 17.22
N GLU A 43 -11.91 -12.92 18.27
CA GLU A 43 -11.97 -11.83 19.24
C GLU A 43 -10.93 -10.73 19.01
N THR A 44 -10.01 -10.93 18.05
CA THR A 44 -8.93 -9.97 17.77
C THR A 44 -9.51 -8.71 17.14
N ARG A 45 -9.24 -7.56 17.74
CA ARG A 45 -9.67 -6.26 17.23
C ARG A 45 -8.47 -5.42 16.86
N LEU A 46 -8.73 -4.37 16.08
CA LEU A 46 -7.72 -3.38 15.67
C LEU A 46 -6.93 -2.78 16.85
N LYS A 47 -7.58 -2.60 18.01
CA LYS A 47 -6.89 -2.08 19.21
C LYS A 47 -5.84 -3.05 19.79
N ASP A 48 -5.92 -4.33 19.42
CA ASP A 48 -5.07 -5.39 19.95
C ASP A 48 -3.81 -5.60 19.09
N THR A 49 -3.65 -4.84 18.00
CA THR A 49 -2.45 -4.91 17.15
C THR A 49 -1.20 -4.41 17.87
N LEU A 50 -0.06 -5.07 17.63
CA LEU A 50 1.23 -4.70 18.23
C LEU A 50 1.82 -3.39 17.69
N THR A 51 1.41 -3.01 16.47
CA THR A 51 1.88 -1.81 15.78
C THR A 51 0.68 -0.97 15.31
N ASN A 52 0.96 0.27 14.92
CA ASN A 52 -0.05 1.12 14.31
C ASN A 52 -0.37 0.60 12.90
N VAL A 53 -1.65 0.31 12.65
CA VAL A 53 -2.12 -0.18 11.35
C VAL A 53 -3.09 0.84 10.74
N VAL A 54 -3.08 0.96 9.41
CA VAL A 54 -4.02 1.75 8.62
C VAL A 54 -4.52 0.85 7.48
N ILE A 55 -5.82 0.57 7.45
CA ILE A 55 -6.46 -0.26 6.42
C ILE A 55 -7.52 0.62 5.74
N PRO A 56 -7.24 1.13 4.52
CA PRO A 56 -8.23 1.86 3.75
C PRO A 56 -9.29 0.91 3.19
N THR A 57 -10.54 1.34 3.20
CA THR A 57 -11.69 0.64 2.62
C THR A 57 -12.65 1.67 2.02
N TYR A 58 -13.69 1.21 1.35
CA TYR A 58 -14.72 2.07 0.79
C TYR A 58 -16.10 1.55 1.19
N ASP A 59 -16.90 2.38 1.88
CA ASP A 59 -18.26 1.99 2.25
C ASP A 59 -19.21 2.35 1.12
N LEU A 60 -19.64 1.34 0.37
CA LEU A 60 -20.56 1.49 -0.76
C LEU A 60 -21.94 2.06 -0.36
N ARG A 61 -22.37 1.92 0.89
CA ARG A 61 -23.68 2.43 1.34
C ARG A 61 -23.66 3.95 1.52
N THR A 62 -22.52 4.47 1.96
CA THR A 62 -22.35 5.91 2.18
C THR A 62 -21.61 6.58 1.02
N LEU A 63 -20.96 5.80 0.14
CA LEU A 63 -20.09 6.28 -0.93
C LEU A 63 -18.93 7.14 -0.42
N HIS A 64 -18.40 6.80 0.75
CA HIS A 64 -17.26 7.48 1.36
C HIS A 64 -16.13 6.48 1.68
N PRO A 65 -14.86 6.92 1.62
CA PRO A 65 -13.75 6.13 2.11
C PRO A 65 -13.88 5.93 3.62
N ALA A 66 -13.68 4.69 4.07
CA ALA A 66 -13.62 4.34 5.47
C ALA A 66 -12.20 3.82 5.78
N VAL A 67 -11.52 4.43 6.74
CA VAL A 67 -10.15 4.06 7.11
C VAL A 67 -10.15 3.47 8.50
N PHE A 68 -9.82 2.18 8.60
CA PHE A 68 -9.63 1.50 9.87
C PHE A 68 -8.22 1.75 10.37
N THR A 69 -8.09 2.27 11.59
CA THR A 69 -6.77 2.55 12.15
C THR A 69 -6.75 2.40 13.67
N THR A 70 -5.61 1.97 14.20
CA THR A 70 -5.44 1.61 15.61
C THR A 70 -5.03 2.81 16.45
N ARG A 71 -4.37 3.76 15.80
CA ARG A 71 -4.16 5.14 16.27
C ARG A 71 -4.25 6.03 15.05
N LEU A 72 -4.80 7.24 15.21
CA LEU A 72 -4.81 8.32 14.22
C LEU A 72 -3.38 8.75 13.85
N THR A 73 -2.60 7.85 13.26
CA THR A 73 -1.15 7.98 13.06
C THR A 73 -0.90 8.89 11.87
N LEU A 74 -1.77 8.87 10.84
CA LEU A 74 -1.80 9.89 9.79
C LEU A 74 -2.14 11.28 10.32
N LEU A 75 -3.09 11.38 11.24
CA LEU A 75 -3.39 12.66 11.89
C LEU A 75 -2.23 13.08 12.79
N ALA A 76 -1.62 12.18 13.55
CA ALA A 76 -0.47 12.47 14.39
C ALA A 76 0.78 12.83 13.59
N ILE A 77 1.00 12.23 12.41
CA ILE A 77 2.07 12.58 11.47
C ILE A 77 1.79 13.95 10.84
N LYS A 78 0.54 14.20 10.43
CA LYS A 78 0.10 15.51 9.92
C LYS A 78 0.25 16.60 10.98
N GLU A 79 -0.29 16.39 12.17
CA GLU A 79 -0.22 17.30 13.31
C GLU A 79 1.22 17.46 13.80
N ALA A 80 2.02 16.39 13.88
CA ALA A 80 3.44 16.52 14.24
C ALA A 80 4.25 17.28 13.17
N ALA A 81 3.95 17.07 11.89
CA ALA A 81 4.54 17.85 10.81
C ALA A 81 4.07 19.33 10.84
N GLN A 82 2.87 19.61 11.35
CA GLN A 82 2.35 20.96 11.55
C GLN A 82 2.86 21.63 12.83
N LEU A 83 3.12 20.86 13.91
CA LEU A 83 3.48 21.36 15.24
C LEU A 83 5.00 21.44 15.48
N PHE A 84 5.79 20.52 14.90
CA PHE A 84 7.21 20.37 15.20
C PHE A 84 8.13 20.54 13.99
N GLY A 85 7.59 20.89 12.81
CA GLY A 85 8.37 21.05 11.58
C GLY A 85 7.76 22.03 10.59
N ASN A 86 8.47 22.25 9.49
CA ASN A 86 7.89 22.83 8.28
C ASN A 86 6.91 21.78 7.71
N PRO A 87 5.64 22.12 7.35
CA PRO A 87 4.58 21.16 6.94
C PRO A 87 4.84 20.24 5.72
N ARG A 88 6.11 20.05 5.33
CA ARG A 88 6.58 19.19 4.22
C ARG A 88 7.94 18.55 4.49
N ASP A 89 8.48 18.61 5.72
CA ASP A 89 9.76 17.98 6.06
C ASP A 89 9.58 16.51 6.44
N TYR A 90 9.89 15.61 5.50
CA TYR A 90 9.81 14.17 5.66
C TYR A 90 11.17 13.52 5.97
N SER A 91 12.23 14.30 6.23
CA SER A 91 13.59 13.80 6.43
C SER A 91 13.76 12.83 7.61
N ASN A 92 12.83 12.86 8.58
CA ASN A 92 12.85 12.00 9.77
C ASN A 92 12.08 10.68 9.61
N TYR A 93 11.42 10.46 8.47
CA TYR A 93 10.66 9.24 8.21
C TYR A 93 11.48 8.30 7.36
N LEU A 94 11.49 7.01 7.72
CA LEU A 94 12.05 5.92 6.94
C LEU A 94 10.89 5.05 6.44
N ILE A 95 10.71 4.99 5.13
CA ILE A 95 9.53 4.45 4.45
C ILE A 95 9.97 3.38 3.45
N LEU A 96 9.45 2.16 3.63
CA LEU A 96 9.54 1.08 2.67
C LEU A 96 8.16 0.91 2.04
N SER A 97 8.11 0.96 0.72
CA SER A 97 6.91 0.72 -0.07
C SER A 97 7.14 -0.50 -0.94
N LEU A 98 6.26 -1.49 -0.84
CA LEU A 98 6.30 -2.73 -1.61
C LEU A 98 5.06 -2.77 -2.48
N GLY A 99 5.20 -3.09 -3.76
CA GLY A 99 4.03 -3.35 -4.58
C GLY A 99 4.13 -4.72 -5.25
N THR A 100 3.04 -5.07 -5.92
CA THR A 100 2.72 -6.45 -6.32
C THR A 100 3.08 -6.75 -7.77
N GLY A 101 3.82 -5.85 -8.43
CA GLY A 101 4.10 -5.94 -9.86
C GLY A 101 3.18 -5.09 -10.72
N LYS A 102 3.67 -4.73 -11.90
CA LYS A 102 2.99 -3.93 -12.93
C LYS A 102 3.32 -4.53 -14.29
N GLU A 103 2.36 -4.42 -15.20
CA GLU A 103 2.57 -4.82 -16.59
C GLU A 103 3.66 -3.95 -17.19
N GLU A 104 4.41 -4.51 -18.12
CA GLU A 104 5.25 -3.70 -18.98
C GLU A 104 4.35 -2.69 -19.71
N ALA A 105 4.54 -1.41 -19.40
CA ALA A 105 3.88 -0.33 -20.12
C ALA A 105 4.44 -0.32 -21.54
N VAL A 106 3.89 -1.18 -22.40
CA VAL A 106 4.01 -1.00 -23.83
C VAL A 106 3.35 0.34 -24.09
N LEU A 107 4.16 1.37 -24.40
CA LEU A 107 3.69 2.56 -25.07
C LEU A 107 3.15 2.10 -26.42
N VAL A 108 1.93 1.56 -26.41
CA VAL A 108 1.16 1.30 -27.61
C VAL A 108 0.86 2.69 -28.14
N GLY A 109 1.72 3.13 -29.05
CA GLY A 109 1.49 4.34 -29.80
C GLY A 109 0.10 4.27 -30.39
N HIS A 110 -0.75 5.22 -30.02
CA HIS A 110 -1.92 5.62 -30.78
C HIS A 110 -2.96 4.54 -31.13
N ASP A 111 -3.08 3.44 -30.39
CA ASP A 111 -4.34 2.71 -30.38
C ASP A 111 -5.26 3.42 -29.41
N THR A 112 -6.06 4.33 -29.96
CA THR A 112 -7.22 4.91 -29.28
C THR A 112 -7.90 3.83 -28.46
N ILE A 113 -7.97 3.99 -27.13
CA ILE A 113 -8.91 3.24 -26.30
C ILE A 113 -10.28 3.52 -26.93
N SER A 114 -10.75 2.58 -27.73
CA SER A 114 -12.02 2.69 -28.40
C SER A 114 -13.07 2.66 -27.31
N PHE A 115 -13.65 3.81 -26.98
CA PHE A 115 -14.92 3.92 -26.28
C PHE A 115 -16.10 3.31 -27.09
N GLY A 116 -15.82 2.61 -28.20
CA GLY A 116 -16.81 1.93 -29.03
C GLY A 116 -17.31 0.60 -28.46
N GLY A 117 -16.71 0.09 -27.39
CA GLY A 117 -17.22 -1.09 -26.68
C GLY A 117 -18.51 -0.79 -25.93
N SER A 118 -19.53 -1.62 -26.10
CA SER A 118 -20.78 -1.52 -25.33
C SER A 118 -20.51 -1.49 -23.82
N ALA A 119 -21.41 -0.92 -23.00
CA ALA A 119 -21.26 -0.92 -21.54
C ALA A 119 -20.98 -2.33 -20.97
N PHE A 120 -21.43 -3.37 -21.68
CA PHE A 120 -21.17 -4.77 -21.40
C PHE A 120 -19.69 -5.20 -21.52
N GLU A 121 -18.89 -4.59 -22.41
CA GLU A 121 -17.45 -4.85 -22.54
C GLU A 121 -16.64 -4.16 -21.43
N TRP A 122 -17.08 -2.99 -20.98
CA TRP A 122 -16.50 -2.31 -19.81
C TRP A 122 -16.82 -3.03 -18.50
N LEU A 123 -17.99 -3.68 -18.46
CA LEU A 123 -18.53 -4.44 -17.34
C LEU A 123 -18.41 -5.95 -17.57
N GLN A 124 -17.51 -6.45 -18.42
CA GLN A 124 -17.55 -7.85 -18.83
C GLN A 124 -17.18 -8.79 -17.67
N PHE A 125 -18.20 -9.17 -16.89
CA PHE A 125 -18.13 -10.02 -15.70
C PHE A 125 -17.96 -11.51 -16.00
N PHE A 126 -17.79 -11.90 -17.27
CA PHE A 126 -17.82 -13.31 -17.70
C PHE A 126 -16.47 -13.88 -18.13
N THR A 127 -15.43 -13.05 -18.23
CA THR A 127 -14.06 -13.47 -18.55
C THR A 127 -13.06 -12.55 -17.84
N GLY A 128 -12.53 -12.97 -16.69
CA GLY A 128 -11.44 -12.26 -15.99
C GLY A 128 -11.86 -10.98 -15.24
N THR A 129 -10.86 -10.19 -14.85
CA THR A 129 -11.03 -8.90 -14.16
C THR A 129 -11.70 -7.86 -15.07
N PRO A 130 -12.73 -7.12 -14.60
CA PRO A 130 -13.35 -6.08 -15.42
C PRO A 130 -12.35 -4.98 -15.77
N LYS A 131 -12.28 -4.61 -17.07
CA LYS A 131 -11.37 -3.55 -17.58
C LYS A 131 -11.50 -2.23 -16.83
N LEU A 132 -12.70 -1.86 -16.39
CA LEU A 132 -12.91 -0.67 -15.56
C LEU A 132 -12.14 -0.75 -14.23
N LEU A 133 -12.13 -1.91 -13.60
CA LEU A 133 -11.47 -2.14 -12.32
C LEU A 133 -9.94 -2.10 -12.48
N GLU A 134 -9.43 -2.69 -13.57
CA GLU A 134 -8.00 -2.62 -13.94
C GLU A 134 -7.53 -1.19 -14.17
N VAL A 135 -8.30 -0.37 -14.90
CA VAL A 135 -7.95 1.04 -15.15
C VAL A 135 -7.99 1.85 -13.85
N ILE A 136 -8.99 1.63 -13.00
CA ILE A 136 -9.11 2.34 -11.71
C ILE A 136 -7.95 1.97 -10.79
N PHE A 137 -7.67 0.68 -10.61
CA PHE A 137 -6.59 0.25 -9.72
C PHE A 137 -5.21 0.56 -10.28
N GLY A 138 -4.94 0.21 -11.54
CA GLY A 138 -3.67 0.52 -12.21
C GLY A 138 -3.38 2.02 -12.24
N GLY A 139 -4.37 2.83 -12.59
CA GLY A 139 -4.26 4.29 -12.55
C GLY A 139 -4.05 4.83 -11.14
N SER A 140 -4.71 4.27 -10.12
CA SER A 140 -4.52 4.69 -8.73
C SER A 140 -3.13 4.34 -8.20
N ASP A 141 -2.60 3.17 -8.54
CA ASP A 141 -1.26 2.75 -8.15
C ASP A 141 -0.18 3.63 -8.79
N ASP A 142 -0.33 3.98 -10.06
CA ASP A 142 0.57 4.92 -10.76
C ASP A 142 0.54 6.31 -10.14
N ILE A 143 -0.66 6.84 -9.86
CA ILE A 143 -0.82 8.17 -9.25
C ILE A 143 -0.22 8.19 -7.84
N VAL A 144 -0.46 7.15 -7.03
CA VAL A 144 0.09 7.06 -5.68
C VAL A 144 1.61 6.95 -5.72
N ASP A 145 2.18 6.14 -6.62
CA ASP A 145 3.63 5.99 -6.77
C ASP A 145 4.30 7.31 -7.18
N VAL A 146 3.77 8.00 -8.20
CA VAL A 146 4.28 9.30 -8.67
C VAL A 146 4.10 10.40 -7.63
N THR A 147 2.95 10.45 -6.96
CA THR A 147 2.69 11.47 -5.93
C THR A 147 3.60 11.25 -4.72
N THR A 148 3.80 10.00 -4.32
CA THR A 148 4.67 9.64 -3.20
C THR A 148 6.13 9.93 -3.52
N SER A 149 6.59 9.58 -4.73
CA SER A 149 7.95 9.88 -5.18
C SER A 149 8.18 11.38 -5.30
N PHE A 150 7.21 12.15 -5.77
CA PHE A 150 7.31 13.61 -5.84
C PHE A 150 7.38 14.26 -4.45
N ILE A 151 6.48 13.87 -3.52
CA ILE A 151 6.44 14.44 -2.17
C ILE A 151 7.67 14.04 -1.36
N LEU A 152 8.04 12.76 -1.38
CA LEU A 152 9.14 12.26 -0.55
C LEU A 152 10.48 12.48 -1.25
N GLY A 153 10.59 12.18 -2.54
CA GLY A 153 11.85 12.18 -3.30
C GLY A 153 12.59 13.50 -3.28
N LYS A 154 11.88 14.64 -3.37
CA LYS A 154 12.50 15.98 -3.31
C LYS A 154 13.11 16.30 -1.95
N HIS A 155 12.54 15.76 -0.86
CA HIS A 155 13.00 15.98 0.50
C HIS A 155 13.87 14.83 1.03
N ASN A 156 14.09 13.81 0.20
CA ASN A 156 14.75 12.58 0.59
C ASN A 156 16.23 12.56 0.21
N THR A 157 16.97 13.57 0.65
CA THR A 157 18.43 13.70 0.48
C THR A 157 19.24 12.55 1.12
N HIS A 158 18.59 11.62 1.82
CA HIS A 158 19.20 10.55 2.61
C HIS A 158 18.72 9.12 2.27
N HIS A 159 18.01 8.91 1.15
CA HIS A 159 17.51 7.58 0.75
C HIS A 159 16.62 6.90 1.82
N ASN A 160 15.71 7.65 2.40
CA ASN A 160 14.74 7.20 3.40
C ASN A 160 13.42 6.67 2.80
N TYR A 161 13.28 6.63 1.49
CA TYR A 161 12.12 6.11 0.79
C TYR A 161 12.65 5.08 -0.20
N LEU A 162 12.25 3.84 0.00
CA LEU A 162 12.61 2.71 -0.85
C LEU A 162 11.32 2.10 -1.38
N ARG A 163 11.11 2.18 -2.70
CA ARG A 163 10.01 1.48 -3.39
C ARG A 163 10.59 0.25 -4.10
N ILE A 164 10.01 -0.92 -3.85
CA ILE A 164 10.35 -2.16 -4.55
C ILE A 164 9.12 -2.58 -5.34
N GLN A 165 9.28 -2.63 -6.66
CA GLN A 165 8.21 -2.88 -7.62
C GLN A 165 8.81 -3.55 -8.86
N ARG A 166 8.11 -4.56 -9.39
CA ARG A 166 8.39 -5.15 -10.71
C ARG A 166 7.56 -4.41 -11.76
N TYR A 167 8.13 -4.10 -12.93
CA TYR A 167 7.50 -3.27 -13.97
C TYR A 167 7.42 -3.95 -15.34
N ASP A 168 7.82 -5.21 -15.41
CA ASP A 168 7.97 -6.02 -16.62
C ASP A 168 7.32 -7.39 -16.39
N MET A 169 6.17 -7.41 -15.73
CA MET A 169 5.36 -8.61 -15.56
C MET A 169 4.46 -8.81 -16.78
N LYS A 170 4.20 -10.08 -17.10
CA LYS A 170 3.27 -10.44 -18.16
C LYS A 170 1.84 -10.41 -17.64
N HIS A 171 0.89 -10.17 -18.54
CA HIS A 171 -0.53 -10.12 -18.20
C HIS A 171 -1.02 -11.38 -17.47
N ASP A 172 -0.62 -12.58 -17.89
CA ASP A 172 -1.00 -13.86 -17.28
C ASP A 172 -0.40 -14.08 -15.87
N GLU A 173 0.66 -13.34 -15.53
CA GLU A 173 1.27 -13.36 -14.20
C GLU A 173 0.59 -12.37 -13.24
N MET A 174 -0.28 -11.48 -13.74
CA MET A 174 -0.93 -10.42 -12.94
C MET A 174 -2.38 -10.73 -12.54
N ASP A 175 -2.93 -11.85 -13.00
CA ASP A 175 -4.28 -12.28 -12.62
C ASP A 175 -4.39 -12.40 -11.09
N ILE A 176 -5.17 -11.50 -10.48
CA ILE A 176 -5.29 -11.33 -9.03
C ILE A 176 -5.92 -12.58 -8.37
N ASP A 177 -6.75 -13.31 -9.11
CA ASP A 177 -7.49 -14.50 -8.67
C ASP A 177 -6.85 -15.83 -9.10
N ASN A 178 -5.72 -15.80 -9.81
CA ASN A 178 -5.02 -17.02 -10.26
C ASN A 178 -4.16 -17.63 -9.13
N ALA A 179 -4.80 -18.39 -8.25
CA ALA A 179 -4.14 -19.12 -7.17
C ALA A 179 -3.60 -20.51 -7.58
N SER A 180 -3.38 -20.77 -8.87
CA SER A 180 -2.83 -22.06 -9.31
C SER A 180 -1.41 -22.27 -8.80
N GLU A 181 -1.03 -23.51 -8.45
CA GLU A 181 0.30 -23.82 -7.93
C GLU A 181 1.42 -23.37 -8.89
N LYS A 182 1.19 -23.50 -10.20
CA LYS A 182 2.09 -23.02 -11.24
C LYS A 182 2.27 -21.50 -11.17
N ASN A 183 1.18 -20.73 -11.02
CA ASN A 183 1.27 -19.27 -10.92
C ASN A 183 1.96 -18.84 -9.62
N LEU A 184 1.62 -19.47 -8.49
CA LEU A 184 2.25 -19.16 -7.20
C LEU A 184 3.77 -19.45 -7.21
N HIS A 185 4.19 -20.56 -7.82
CA HIS A 185 5.61 -20.86 -8.00
C HIS A 185 6.29 -19.82 -8.90
N ARG A 186 5.62 -19.42 -9.98
CA ARG A 186 6.12 -18.39 -10.90
C ARG A 186 6.27 -17.03 -10.23
N LEU A 187 5.30 -16.59 -9.43
CA LEU A 187 5.38 -15.34 -8.65
C LEU A 187 6.55 -15.35 -7.67
N LYS A 188 6.84 -16.50 -7.05
CA LYS A 188 8.02 -16.67 -6.19
C LYS A 188 9.32 -16.52 -6.97
N GLU A 189 9.43 -17.15 -8.14
CA GLU A 189 10.60 -16.99 -9.02
C GLU A 189 10.80 -15.51 -9.42
N ILE A 190 9.73 -14.81 -9.77
CA ILE A 190 9.78 -13.38 -10.12
C ILE A 190 10.29 -12.54 -8.95
N ALA A 191 9.89 -12.85 -7.72
CA ALA A 191 10.38 -12.17 -6.52
C ALA A 191 11.89 -12.43 -6.29
N ASP A 192 12.35 -13.67 -6.46
CA ASP A 192 13.76 -14.03 -6.35
C ASP A 192 14.60 -13.34 -7.43
N GLU A 193 14.11 -13.29 -8.68
CA GLU A 193 14.73 -12.55 -9.77
C GLU A 193 14.78 -11.05 -9.49
N LEU A 194 13.71 -10.48 -8.92
CA LEU A 194 13.66 -9.06 -8.58
C LEU A 194 14.74 -8.70 -7.55
N ILE A 195 14.94 -9.55 -6.54
CA ILE A 195 15.91 -9.28 -5.47
C ILE A 195 17.35 -9.42 -5.97
N HIS A 196 17.65 -10.47 -6.75
CA HIS A 196 19.02 -10.84 -7.09
C HIS A 196 19.51 -10.35 -8.45
N ASN A 197 18.61 -10.27 -9.44
CA ASN A 197 18.98 -10.10 -10.85
C ASN A 197 18.61 -8.72 -11.41
N LYS A 198 17.85 -7.92 -10.66
CA LYS A 198 17.37 -6.62 -11.12
C LYS A 198 17.98 -5.48 -10.30
N PHE A 199 18.14 -4.37 -10.99
CA PHE A 199 18.56 -3.11 -10.38
C PHE A 199 17.35 -2.32 -9.94
N LEU A 200 17.54 -1.53 -8.88
CA LEU A 200 16.51 -0.64 -8.37
C LEU A 200 16.21 0.43 -9.40
N LYS A 201 14.97 0.48 -9.90
CA LYS A 201 14.50 1.65 -10.66
C LYS A 201 14.23 2.78 -9.67
N VAL A 202 14.80 3.95 -9.94
CA VAL A 202 14.68 5.11 -9.06
C VAL A 202 13.71 6.10 -9.71
N HIS A 203 12.74 6.57 -8.94
CA HIS A 203 11.89 7.67 -9.38
C HIS A 203 12.69 8.97 -9.34
N ASP A 204 12.59 9.73 -10.42
CA ASP A 204 13.10 11.07 -10.51
C ASP A 204 12.40 11.99 -9.51
N SER A 205 13.17 12.76 -8.75
CA SER A 205 12.65 13.61 -7.67
C SER A 205 11.96 14.89 -8.16
N GLU A 206 12.10 15.26 -9.43
CA GLU A 206 11.48 16.46 -10.01
C GLU A 206 10.19 16.14 -10.77
N THR A 207 10.16 15.00 -11.45
CA THR A 207 9.07 14.54 -12.32
C THR A 207 8.23 13.43 -11.69
N GLY A 208 8.75 12.72 -10.69
CA GLY A 208 8.13 11.56 -10.07
C GLY A 208 8.14 10.29 -10.94
N LEU A 209 8.61 10.39 -12.18
CA LEU A 209 8.66 9.30 -13.17
C LEU A 209 9.88 8.40 -12.97
N LEU A 210 9.81 7.17 -13.44
CA LEU A 210 10.96 6.26 -13.41
C LEU A 210 12.06 6.78 -14.34
N LYS A 211 13.27 6.90 -13.81
CA LYS A 211 14.47 7.06 -14.62
C LYS A 211 15.11 5.70 -14.83
N ASP A 212 15.49 5.42 -16.08
CA ASP A 212 16.51 4.42 -16.33
C ASP A 212 17.79 4.87 -15.63
N THR A 213 18.50 3.94 -15.00
CA THR A 213 19.76 4.24 -14.33
C THR A 213 20.71 4.92 -15.33
N PRO A 214 21.20 6.13 -15.03
CA PRO A 214 22.17 6.82 -15.88
C PRO A 214 23.37 5.91 -16.19
N GLU A 215 23.83 5.89 -17.44
CA GLU A 215 24.93 5.01 -17.91
C GLU A 215 26.24 5.20 -17.11
N ASP A 216 26.39 6.34 -16.43
CA ASP A 216 27.55 6.77 -15.65
C ASP A 216 27.51 6.36 -14.17
N VAL A 217 26.40 5.82 -13.66
CA VAL A 217 26.25 5.40 -12.25
C VAL A 217 26.11 3.89 -12.17
N ALA A 218 26.96 3.24 -11.37
CA ALA A 218 26.86 1.81 -11.11
C ALA A 218 25.46 1.46 -10.58
N PRO A 219 24.72 0.56 -11.24
CA PRO A 219 23.32 0.36 -10.93
C PRO A 219 23.16 -0.30 -9.55
N LEU A 220 22.24 0.25 -8.75
CA LEU A 220 22.01 -0.16 -7.36
C LEU A 220 21.27 -1.50 -7.31
N LYS A 221 21.86 -2.49 -6.63
CA LYS A 221 21.21 -3.79 -6.40
C LYS A 221 20.15 -3.66 -5.30
N ILE A 222 18.97 -4.21 -5.54
CA ILE A 222 17.85 -4.19 -4.58
C ILE A 222 18.24 -4.86 -3.26
N GLU A 223 18.93 -5.99 -3.31
CA GLU A 223 19.44 -6.70 -2.13
C GLU A 223 20.30 -5.80 -1.22
N CYS A 224 21.19 -4.99 -1.80
CA CYS A 224 22.06 -4.10 -1.02
C CYS A 224 21.25 -2.99 -0.31
N GLU A 225 20.27 -2.41 -0.99
CA GLU A 225 19.42 -1.37 -0.41
C GLU A 225 18.48 -1.93 0.66
N LEU A 226 17.94 -3.14 0.47
CA LEU A 226 17.18 -3.85 1.50
C LEU A 226 18.02 -4.11 2.75
N LYS A 227 19.26 -4.57 2.58
CA LYS A 227 20.18 -4.78 3.70
C LYS A 227 20.47 -3.48 4.45
N ARG A 228 20.76 -2.40 3.72
CA ARG A 228 20.95 -1.07 4.31
C ARG A 228 19.72 -0.59 5.06
N PHE A 229 18.53 -0.81 4.50
CA PHE A 229 17.26 -0.45 5.15
C PHE A 229 17.06 -1.24 6.46
N ALA A 230 17.32 -2.55 6.45
CA ALA A 230 17.23 -3.41 7.62
C ALA A 230 18.22 -3.00 8.73
N GLU A 231 19.47 -2.66 8.37
CA GLU A 231 20.47 -2.14 9.31
C GLU A 231 19.99 -0.86 10.00
N ARG A 232 19.41 0.08 9.25
CA ARG A 232 18.86 1.32 9.81
C ARG A 232 17.75 1.02 10.81
N LEU A 233 16.81 0.14 10.47
CA LEU A 233 15.74 -0.27 11.39
C LEU A 233 16.29 -0.94 12.67
N TYR A 234 17.30 -1.79 12.52
CA TYR A 234 17.96 -2.44 13.65
C TYR A 234 18.62 -1.42 14.59
N TYR A 235 19.41 -0.49 14.06
CA TYR A 235 20.05 0.55 14.86
C TYR A 235 19.03 1.49 15.51
N GLU A 236 17.95 1.82 14.82
CA GLU A 236 16.85 2.62 15.36
C GLU A 236 16.16 1.92 16.53
N ARG A 237 15.86 0.62 16.40
CA ARG A 237 15.30 -0.17 17.49
C ARG A 237 16.24 -0.21 18.69
N ARG A 238 17.52 -0.54 18.46
CA ARG A 238 18.54 -0.61 19.52
C ARG A 238 18.73 0.73 20.23
N ARG A 239 18.73 1.83 19.47
CA ARG A 239 18.79 3.18 20.02
C ARG A 239 17.60 3.47 20.94
N ARG A 240 16.37 3.13 20.52
CA ARG A 240 15.16 3.31 21.35
C ARG A 240 15.16 2.44 22.60
N GLU A 241 15.64 1.21 22.52
CA GLU A 241 15.79 0.31 23.68
C GLU A 241 16.81 0.86 24.68
N PHE A 242 17.96 1.35 24.20
CA PHE A 242 18.96 2.02 25.01
C PHE A 242 18.34 3.22 25.74
N TYR A 243 17.74 4.16 25.00
CA TYR A 243 17.11 5.33 25.63
C TYR A 243 16.01 4.94 26.61
N ARG A 244 15.17 3.94 26.31
CA ARG A 244 14.13 3.48 27.25
C ARG A 244 14.70 3.02 28.59
N LYS A 245 15.83 2.30 28.56
CA LYS A 245 16.50 1.78 29.77
C LYS A 245 17.08 2.91 30.63
N TYR A 246 17.67 3.92 30.01
CA TYR A 246 18.32 5.02 30.73
C TYR A 246 17.41 6.22 30.98
N TYR A 247 16.27 6.33 30.30
CA TYR A 247 15.33 7.43 30.47
C TYR A 247 14.74 7.45 31.88
N HIS A 248 14.32 6.29 32.43
CA HIS A 248 13.85 6.23 33.81
C HIS A 248 14.94 6.65 34.81
N VAL A 249 16.19 6.24 34.57
CA VAL A 249 17.34 6.64 35.40
C VAL A 249 17.61 8.13 35.29
N MET A 250 17.56 8.71 34.07
CA MET A 250 17.73 10.15 33.85
C MET A 250 16.61 10.96 34.49
N VAL A 251 15.34 10.54 34.38
CA VAL A 251 14.20 11.21 35.00
C VAL A 251 14.32 11.18 36.52
N ILE A 252 14.73 10.04 37.10
CA ILE A 252 14.99 9.92 38.54
C ILE A 252 16.13 10.85 38.96
N ILE A 253 17.24 10.89 38.21
CA ILE A 253 18.37 11.80 38.49
C ILE A 253 17.93 13.26 38.37
N CYS A 254 17.21 13.65 37.32
CA CYS A 254 16.68 15.01 37.15
C CYS A 254 15.71 15.39 38.27
N PHE A 255 14.83 14.47 38.69
CA PHE A 255 13.93 14.69 39.82
C PHE A 255 14.71 14.85 41.14
N LEU A 256 15.71 14.01 41.40
CA LEU A 256 16.58 14.13 42.57
C LEU A 256 17.35 15.46 42.54
N VAL A 257 17.92 15.87 41.41
CA VAL A 257 18.59 17.16 41.27
C VAL A 257 17.63 18.32 41.53
N LEU A 258 16.40 18.29 41.00
CA LEU A 258 15.38 19.30 41.28
C LEU A 258 14.98 19.34 42.76
N VAL A 259 14.88 18.19 43.44
CA VAL A 259 14.57 18.15 44.88
C VAL A 259 15.75 18.63 45.73
N PHE A 260 16.99 18.23 45.40
CA PHE A 260 18.18 18.58 46.18
C PHE A 260 18.67 20.01 45.95
N PHE A 261 18.50 20.55 44.74
CA PHE A 261 18.95 21.91 44.39
C PHE A 261 17.81 22.94 44.29
N GLY A 262 16.55 22.52 44.10
CA GLY A 262 15.40 23.41 43.94
C GLY A 262 14.73 23.91 45.23
N PHE A 263 15.13 23.42 46.41
CA PHE A 263 14.56 23.85 47.71
C PHE A 263 15.48 24.74 48.57
N ARG A 264 16.61 25.22 48.03
CA ARG A 264 17.45 26.22 48.70
C ARG A 264 17.19 27.62 48.12
N GLY A 265 16.01 28.18 48.37
CA GLY A 265 15.72 29.50 47.79
C GLY A 265 14.43 30.20 48.19
N VAL A 266 13.84 29.97 49.36
CA VAL A 266 12.89 30.92 49.95
C VAL A 266 13.04 30.91 51.48
N GLY A 267 14.02 31.67 51.98
CA GLY A 267 14.00 32.17 53.35
C GLY A 267 13.27 33.51 53.35
N PHE A 268 12.05 33.55 53.88
CA PHE A 268 11.43 34.82 54.27
C PHE A 268 11.86 35.11 55.72
N ILE A 269 12.59 36.21 55.88
CA ILE A 269 12.75 36.98 57.12
C ILE A 269 11.41 37.61 57.46
#